data_AF-A0A316AFD2-F1
#
_entry.id   AF-A0A316AFD2-F1
#
_cell.length_a   1.000
_cell.length_b   1.000
_cell.length_c   1.000
_cell.angle_alpha   90.00
_cell.angle_beta   90.00
_cell.angle_gamma   90.00
#
_symmetry.space_group_name_H-M   'P 1'
#
loop_
_entity.id
_entity.type
_entity.pdbx_description
1 polymer ?
#
loop_
_entity_poly.entity_id
_entity_poly.type
_entity_poly.pdbx_seq_one_letter_code
_entity_poly.pdbx_strand_id
1 'polypeptide(L)'
;MTVLAHRSATTTAPRAATSRAATSRDVHVWEARVRRILRPVTVELVDGTSAQRHRLVAAGVRRGMLEVPHATASRTDSRADLSELRLEDLLPAAHRELHDLELATAPEPAGSLEGNPDEATVEAHVLRAFSGVSRGRTAWLVPFALPTGALGVLVTDSLVAVLALQERAEVGAGPLRRIEDGAPWTAYVHSVGLPLDDEDGQPVRDDVPWPCGTRFAGELRSGTEVWTCGSPVAWA
;
A
#
# COMPACT_ATOMS: atom_id res chain seq x y z
N MET A 1 -15.83 -5.32 -70.06
CA MET A 1 -16.11 -6.17 -68.88
C MET A 1 -15.43 -5.52 -67.69
N THR A 2 -16.24 -5.05 -66.76
CA THR A 2 -15.92 -4.05 -65.73
C THR A 2 -15.46 -4.72 -64.43
N VAL A 3 -14.42 -4.16 -63.82
CA VAL A 3 -13.86 -4.55 -62.51
C VAL A 3 -14.85 -4.18 -61.40
N LEU A 4 -15.30 -5.17 -60.61
CA LEU A 4 -16.13 -4.97 -59.43
C LEU A 4 -15.24 -4.73 -58.20
N ALA A 5 -15.12 -3.47 -57.77
CA ALA A 5 -14.56 -3.12 -56.48
C ALA A 5 -15.62 -3.29 -55.38
N HIS A 6 -15.40 -4.22 -54.45
CA HIS A 6 -16.19 -4.32 -53.21
C HIS A 6 -15.76 -3.21 -52.26
N ARG A 7 -16.66 -2.27 -51.98
CA ARG A 7 -16.53 -1.29 -50.90
C ARG A 7 -17.03 -1.93 -49.60
N SER A 8 -16.11 -2.28 -48.71
CA SER A 8 -16.45 -2.63 -47.32
C SER A 8 -16.67 -1.35 -46.52
N ALA A 9 -17.91 -1.08 -46.13
CA ALA A 9 -18.26 -0.01 -45.21
C ALA A 9 -17.86 -0.42 -43.78
N THR A 10 -16.93 0.31 -43.17
CA THR A 10 -16.57 0.16 -41.76
C THR A 10 -17.59 0.93 -40.93
N THR A 11 -18.55 0.21 -40.34
CA THR A 11 -19.46 0.77 -39.33
C THR A 11 -18.67 0.95 -38.03
N THR A 12 -18.19 2.16 -37.79
CA THR A 12 -17.65 2.56 -36.48
C THR A 12 -18.81 2.72 -35.50
N ALA A 13 -19.02 1.73 -34.64
CA ALA A 13 -19.92 1.87 -33.50
C ALA A 13 -19.32 2.91 -32.51
N PRO A 14 -20.11 3.84 -31.97
CA PRO A 14 -19.62 4.79 -30.98
C PRO A 14 -19.30 4.04 -29.68
N ARG A 15 -18.04 4.10 -29.26
CA ARG A 15 -17.57 3.56 -27.98
C ARG A 15 -18.31 4.29 -26.87
N ALA A 16 -19.27 3.61 -26.24
CA ALA A 16 -20.01 4.13 -25.10
C ALA A 16 -19.00 4.62 -24.04
N ALA A 17 -19.05 5.91 -23.73
CA ALA A 17 -18.36 6.47 -22.58
C ALA A 17 -19.03 5.87 -21.34
N THR A 18 -18.47 4.79 -20.83
CA THR A 18 -18.84 4.24 -19.53
C THR A 18 -18.54 5.31 -18.50
N SER A 19 -19.61 5.85 -17.93
CA SER A 19 -19.60 6.70 -16.74
C SER A 19 -18.66 6.08 -15.72
N ARG A 20 -17.49 6.71 -15.53
CA ARG A 20 -16.49 6.32 -14.53
C ARG A 20 -17.13 6.50 -13.16
N ALA A 21 -17.67 5.43 -12.59
CA ALA A 21 -18.32 5.44 -11.28
C ALA A 21 -17.42 6.23 -10.31
N ALA A 22 -17.93 7.36 -9.83
CA ALA A 22 -17.16 8.28 -9.02
C ALA A 22 -16.77 7.56 -7.73
N THR A 23 -15.46 7.35 -7.53
CA THR A 23 -14.95 7.20 -6.17
C THR A 23 -15.38 8.45 -5.44
N SER A 24 -15.55 8.37 -4.12
CA SER A 24 -15.34 9.60 -3.38
C SER A 24 -13.91 10.05 -3.71
N ARG A 25 -13.76 11.17 -4.43
CA ARG A 25 -12.43 11.78 -4.63
C ARG A 25 -11.82 12.22 -3.30
N ASP A 26 -12.65 12.27 -2.27
CA ASP A 26 -12.29 12.53 -0.89
C ASP A 26 -11.54 11.33 -0.28
N VAL A 27 -10.29 11.59 0.07
CA VAL A 27 -9.36 10.65 0.70
C VAL A 27 -9.93 10.12 2.02
N HIS A 28 -10.64 10.94 2.81
CA HIS A 28 -11.15 10.53 4.11
C HIS A 28 -12.33 9.57 3.99
N VAL A 29 -13.19 9.76 2.98
CA VAL A 29 -14.29 8.82 2.72
C VAL A 29 -13.74 7.48 2.25
N TRP A 30 -12.71 7.49 1.41
CA TRP A 30 -12.03 6.26 0.98
C TRP A 30 -11.30 5.58 2.15
N GLU A 31 -10.54 6.32 2.95
CA GLU A 31 -9.84 5.79 4.13
C GLU A 31 -10.82 5.16 5.12
N ALA A 32 -11.96 5.81 5.40
CA ALA A 32 -12.97 5.26 6.29
C ALA A 32 -13.54 3.91 5.80
N ARG A 33 -13.68 3.73 4.47
CA ARG A 33 -14.05 2.44 3.87
C ARG A 33 -12.94 1.41 4.09
N VAL A 34 -11.69 1.76 3.80
CA VAL A 34 -10.54 0.85 3.94
C VAL A 34 -10.35 0.44 5.40
N ARG A 35 -10.44 1.38 6.35
CA ARG A 35 -10.34 1.11 7.79
C ARG A 35 -11.39 0.14 8.28
N ARG A 36 -12.63 0.22 7.76
CA ARG A 36 -13.70 -0.76 8.08
C ARG A 36 -13.39 -2.16 7.55
N ILE A 37 -12.62 -2.28 6.48
CA ILE A 37 -12.23 -3.55 5.90
C ILE A 37 -11.04 -4.11 6.69
N LEU A 38 -9.94 -3.36 6.79
CA LEU A 38 -8.69 -3.82 7.41
C LEU A 38 -8.76 -3.97 8.94
N ARG A 39 -9.65 -3.24 9.60
CA ARG A 39 -9.83 -3.22 11.08
C ARG A 39 -8.54 -2.95 11.89
N PRO A 40 -7.71 -1.96 11.54
CA PRO A 40 -6.59 -1.57 12.40
C PRO A 40 -7.10 -0.92 13.70
N VAL A 41 -6.26 -0.93 14.73
CA VAL A 41 -6.53 -0.24 16.01
C VAL A 41 -6.69 1.26 15.77
N THR A 42 -5.81 1.83 14.96
CA THR A 42 -5.83 3.23 14.56
C THR A 42 -5.22 3.42 13.18
N VAL A 43 -5.57 4.52 12.52
CA VAL A 43 -4.92 4.98 11.29
C VAL A 43 -4.25 6.31 11.59
N GLU A 44 -2.92 6.40 11.46
CA GLU A 44 -2.14 7.63 11.62
C GLU A 44 -1.81 8.23 10.24
N LEU A 45 -2.04 9.54 10.06
CA LEU A 45 -1.59 10.24 8.86
C LEU A 45 -0.07 10.39 8.88
N VAL A 46 0.59 10.03 7.78
CA VAL A 46 2.00 10.31 7.58
C VAL A 46 2.16 11.73 7.05
N ASP A 47 2.77 12.61 7.85
CA ASP A 47 2.90 14.05 7.59
C ASP A 47 4.13 14.41 6.75
N GLY A 48 5.07 13.46 6.59
CA GLY A 48 6.31 13.63 5.82
C GLY A 48 7.43 14.33 6.58
N THR A 49 7.25 14.61 7.87
CA THR A 49 8.24 15.31 8.69
C THR A 49 9.37 14.38 9.15
N SER A 50 10.57 14.95 9.29
CA SER A 50 11.71 14.23 9.89
C SER A 50 11.41 13.76 11.32
N ALA A 51 10.63 14.52 12.09
CA ALA A 51 10.22 14.14 13.43
C ALA A 51 9.35 12.87 13.45
N GLN A 52 8.41 12.75 12.51
CA GLN A 52 7.62 11.51 12.39
C GLN A 52 8.48 10.35 11.90
N ARG A 53 9.37 10.57 10.91
CA ARG A 53 10.31 9.54 10.46
C ARG A 53 11.18 9.03 11.60
N HIS A 54 11.70 9.91 12.44
CA HIS A 54 12.46 9.54 13.64
C HIS A 54 11.64 8.64 14.59
N ARG A 55 10.37 8.99 14.86
CA ARG A 55 9.48 8.16 15.68
C ARG A 55 9.24 6.78 15.06
N LEU A 56 9.07 6.71 13.74
CA LEU A 56 8.88 5.44 13.02
C LEU A 56 10.14 4.57 13.07
N VAL A 57 11.32 5.13 12.78
CA VAL A 57 12.58 4.38 12.84
C VAL A 57 12.84 3.87 14.26
N ALA A 58 12.66 4.70 15.29
CA ALA A 58 12.79 4.28 16.67
C ALA A 58 11.79 3.17 17.05
N ALA A 59 10.56 3.21 16.52
CA ALA A 59 9.59 2.14 16.71
C ALA A 59 10.01 0.84 16.00
N GLY A 60 10.53 0.93 14.78
CA GLY A 60 11.07 -0.21 14.03
C GLY A 60 12.22 -0.90 14.76
N VAL A 61 13.17 -0.13 15.30
CA VAL A 61 14.28 -0.67 16.10
C VAL A 61 13.77 -1.35 17.37
N ARG A 62 12.84 -0.73 18.11
CA ARG A 62 12.27 -1.34 19.33
C ARG A 62 11.53 -2.66 19.06
N ARG A 63 10.94 -2.80 17.86
CA ARG A 63 10.23 -4.01 17.44
C ARG A 63 11.16 -5.06 16.81
N GLY A 64 12.46 -4.77 16.69
CA GLY A 64 13.43 -5.62 15.99
C GLY A 64 13.27 -5.64 14.48
N MET A 65 12.37 -4.82 13.91
CA MET A 65 12.15 -4.72 12.47
C MET A 65 13.31 -4.03 11.75
N LEU A 66 14.00 -3.14 12.47
CA LEU A 66 15.17 -2.40 12.02
C LEU A 66 16.33 -2.63 13.00
N GLU A 67 17.56 -2.53 12.51
CA GLU A 67 18.79 -2.67 13.26
C GLU A 67 19.57 -1.35 13.30
N VAL A 68 20.36 -1.19 14.36
CA VAL A 68 21.34 -0.11 14.46
C VAL A 68 22.62 -0.58 13.77
N PRO A 69 23.08 0.04 12.66
CA PRO A 69 24.25 -0.44 11.95
C PRO A 69 25.50 -0.42 12.83
N HIS A 70 26.32 -1.48 12.79
CA HIS A 70 27.50 -1.61 13.64
C HIS A 70 28.50 -0.44 13.50
N ALA A 71 28.61 0.14 12.29
CA ALA A 71 29.44 1.31 12.03
C ALA A 71 28.99 2.57 12.82
N THR A 72 27.70 2.67 13.19
CA THR A 72 27.17 3.76 14.01
C THR A 72 27.37 3.53 15.51
N ALA A 73 27.56 2.27 15.94
CA ALA A 73 27.81 1.91 17.33
C ALA A 73 29.26 2.18 17.80
N SER A 74 30.22 2.21 16.86
CA SER A 74 31.66 2.36 17.14
C SER A 74 32.17 3.81 17.01
N ARG A 75 31.39 4.72 16.40
CA ARG A 75 31.75 6.13 16.37
C ARG A 75 31.56 6.70 17.77
N THR A 76 32.61 7.29 18.33
CA THR A 76 32.63 8.07 19.59
C THR A 76 31.59 9.21 19.64
N ASP A 77 30.85 9.41 18.54
CA ASP A 77 29.70 10.30 18.41
C ASP A 77 28.43 9.46 18.23
N SER A 78 27.96 8.86 19.31
CA SER A 78 26.81 7.94 19.42
C SER A 78 25.44 8.64 19.23
N ARG A 79 25.38 9.67 18.38
CA ARG A 79 24.20 10.54 18.15
C ARG A 79 23.76 10.61 16.69
N ALA A 80 24.26 9.75 15.80
CA ALA A 80 23.76 9.70 14.43
C ALA A 80 22.24 9.46 14.46
N ASP A 81 21.46 10.42 13.95
CA ASP A 81 20.02 10.27 13.86
C ASP A 81 19.73 9.15 12.86
N LEU A 82 19.29 8.00 13.36
CA LEU A 82 19.01 6.82 12.53
C LEU A 82 17.98 7.12 11.44
N SER A 83 17.15 8.16 11.60
CA SER A 83 16.20 8.57 10.58
C SER A 83 16.83 9.19 9.34
N GLU A 84 18.09 9.62 9.41
CA GLU A 84 18.83 10.14 8.25
C GLU A 84 19.46 9.02 7.41
N LEU A 85 19.52 7.79 7.94
CA LEU A 85 20.04 6.63 7.23
C LEU A 85 19.04 6.11 6.19
N ARG A 86 19.58 5.41 5.18
CA ARG A 86 18.78 4.68 4.21
C ARG A 86 18.13 3.47 4.86
N LEU A 87 16.94 3.11 4.39
CA LEU A 87 16.21 1.96 4.90
C LEU A 87 17.03 0.68 4.72
N GLU A 88 17.73 0.53 3.60
CA GLU A 88 18.62 -0.62 3.33
C GLU A 88 19.68 -0.82 4.42
N ASP A 89 20.22 0.27 4.99
CA ASP A 89 21.22 0.20 6.05
C ASP A 89 20.61 -0.21 7.39
N LEU A 90 19.36 0.20 7.62
CA LEU A 90 18.59 -0.09 8.82
C LEU A 90 17.93 -1.48 8.79
N LEU A 91 17.81 -2.11 7.62
CA LEU A 91 17.21 -3.43 7.51
C LEU A 91 18.18 -4.52 7.99
N PRO A 92 17.66 -5.57 8.68
CA PRO A 92 18.44 -6.76 8.96
C PRO A 92 19.07 -7.33 7.69
N ALA A 93 20.27 -7.92 7.79
CA ALA A 93 21.03 -8.41 6.64
C ALA A 93 20.22 -9.32 5.70
N ALA A 94 19.32 -10.15 6.26
CA ALA A 94 18.46 -11.07 5.50
C ALA A 94 17.36 -10.37 4.68
N HIS A 95 17.09 -9.08 4.94
CA HIS A 95 16.02 -8.31 4.33
C HIS A 95 16.51 -7.07 3.60
N ARG A 96 17.84 -6.86 3.51
CA ARG A 96 18.39 -5.65 2.86
C ARG A 96 17.95 -5.49 1.43
N GLU A 97 17.78 -6.56 0.67
CA GLU A 97 17.28 -6.50 -0.71
C GLU A 97 15.76 -6.22 -0.80
N LEU A 98 15.05 -6.24 0.33
CA LEU A 98 13.62 -5.96 0.45
C LEU A 98 13.40 -4.54 0.98
N HIS A 99 14.09 -3.56 0.39
CA HIS A 99 13.91 -2.13 0.67
C HIS A 99 13.10 -1.42 -0.41
N ASP A 100 12.97 -2.04 -1.58
CA ASP A 100 12.25 -1.47 -2.70
C ASP A 100 10.73 -1.65 -2.57
N LEU A 101 10.01 -0.55 -2.76
CA LEU A 101 8.57 -0.52 -2.85
C LEU A 101 8.16 -0.61 -4.32
N GLU A 102 7.44 -1.67 -4.69
CA GLU A 102 6.88 -1.82 -6.02
C GLU A 102 5.40 -1.46 -6.00
N LEU A 103 5.10 -0.24 -6.44
CA LEU A 103 3.73 0.21 -6.63
C LEU A 103 3.24 -0.27 -8.00
N ALA A 104 2.46 -1.34 -8.01
CA ALA A 104 1.82 -1.85 -9.22
C ALA A 104 0.91 -0.79 -9.86
N THR A 105 0.78 -0.82 -11.19
CA THR A 105 -0.39 -0.22 -11.86
C THR A 105 -1.53 -1.23 -12.00
N ALA A 106 -1.20 -2.53 -12.00
CA ALA A 106 -2.11 -3.66 -11.89
C ALA A 106 -1.30 -4.85 -11.34
N PRO A 107 -1.67 -5.46 -10.20
CA PRO A 107 -1.05 -6.70 -9.75
C PRO A 107 -1.39 -7.83 -10.72
N GLU A 108 -0.55 -8.86 -10.80
CA GLU A 108 -0.93 -10.10 -11.49
C GLU A 108 -2.23 -10.62 -10.86
N PRO A 109 -3.23 -11.03 -11.68
CA PRO A 109 -4.53 -11.41 -11.17
C PRO A 109 -4.36 -12.49 -10.10
N ALA A 110 -5.04 -12.32 -8.96
CA ALA A 110 -5.16 -13.36 -7.94
C ALA A 110 -5.37 -14.68 -8.67
N GLY A 111 -4.48 -15.66 -8.40
CA GLY A 111 -4.49 -16.95 -9.06
C GLY A 111 -5.92 -17.51 -9.18
N SER A 112 -6.19 -18.15 -10.33
CA SER A 112 -7.51 -18.62 -10.80
C SER A 112 -8.57 -18.75 -9.69
N LEU A 113 -9.77 -18.20 -9.93
CA LEU A 113 -10.99 -18.30 -9.10
C LEU A 113 -11.45 -19.76 -8.81
N GLU A 114 -10.62 -20.75 -9.11
CA GLU A 114 -10.80 -22.16 -8.82
C GLU A 114 -10.73 -22.42 -7.31
N GLY A 115 -11.83 -22.14 -6.61
CA GLY A 115 -12.00 -22.60 -5.23
C GLY A 115 -13.22 -22.11 -4.48
N ASN A 116 -13.86 -21.01 -4.89
CA ASN A 116 -14.95 -20.43 -4.07
C ASN A 116 -16.21 -20.11 -4.89
N PRO A 117 -17.14 -21.08 -5.02
CA PRO A 117 -18.37 -20.92 -5.80
C PRO A 117 -19.38 -19.92 -5.20
N ASP A 118 -19.14 -19.38 -4.00
CA ASP A 118 -20.03 -18.43 -3.30
C ASP A 118 -19.72 -16.94 -3.58
N GLU A 119 -18.64 -16.61 -4.31
CA GLU A 119 -18.27 -15.23 -4.58
C GLU A 119 -18.69 -14.79 -5.97
N ALA A 120 -19.82 -14.08 -6.05
CA ALA A 120 -20.41 -13.62 -7.30
C ALA A 120 -19.56 -12.60 -8.09
N THR A 121 -18.50 -12.02 -7.48
CA THR A 121 -17.63 -11.01 -8.12
C THR A 121 -16.19 -11.05 -7.57
N VAL A 122 -15.22 -10.64 -8.40
CA VAL A 122 -13.82 -10.41 -8.00
C VAL A 122 -13.71 -9.43 -6.84
N GLU A 123 -14.56 -8.40 -6.80
CA GLU A 123 -14.56 -7.42 -5.71
C GLU A 123 -14.90 -8.07 -4.36
N ALA A 124 -15.90 -8.94 -4.31
CA ALA A 124 -16.25 -9.66 -3.08
C ALA A 124 -15.08 -10.53 -2.58
N HIS A 125 -14.38 -11.22 -3.49
CA HIS A 125 -13.21 -12.04 -3.17
C HIS A 125 -12.10 -11.21 -2.52
N VAL A 126 -11.72 -10.09 -3.17
CA VAL A 126 -10.69 -9.18 -2.65
C VAL A 126 -11.10 -8.63 -1.29
N LEU A 127 -12.30 -8.07 -1.16
CA LEU A 127 -12.74 -7.47 0.11
C LEU A 127 -12.78 -8.48 1.26
N ARG A 128 -13.12 -9.75 0.99
CA ARG A 128 -13.09 -10.82 1.99
C ARG A 128 -11.65 -11.19 2.37
N ALA A 129 -10.74 -11.32 1.40
CA ALA A 129 -9.34 -11.64 1.65
C ALA A 129 -8.65 -10.60 2.54
N PHE A 130 -9.09 -9.34 2.48
CA PHE A 130 -8.58 -8.23 3.30
C PHE A 130 -9.39 -7.96 4.58
N SER A 131 -10.44 -8.74 4.86
CA SER A 131 -11.30 -8.49 6.01
C SER A 131 -10.55 -8.71 7.33
N GLY A 132 -10.21 -7.61 7.97
CA GLY A 132 -9.61 -7.52 9.29
C GLY A 132 -8.19 -8.08 9.40
N VAL A 133 -7.44 -8.00 8.31
CA VAL A 133 -6.04 -8.44 8.24
C VAL A 133 -5.08 -7.58 9.08
N SER A 134 -5.51 -6.38 9.49
CA SER A 134 -4.72 -5.43 10.29
C SER A 134 -5.16 -5.35 11.75
N ARG A 135 -5.99 -6.27 12.25
CA ARG A 135 -6.41 -6.27 13.67
C ARG A 135 -5.22 -6.28 14.62
N GLY A 136 -5.30 -5.50 15.69
CA GLY A 136 -4.21 -5.29 16.65
C GLY A 136 -3.02 -4.46 16.15
N ARG A 137 -3.05 -3.98 14.90
CA ARG A 137 -1.98 -3.15 14.32
C ARG A 137 -2.39 -1.69 14.15
N THR A 138 -1.41 -0.80 14.24
CA THR A 138 -1.51 0.56 13.70
C THR A 138 -1.39 0.47 12.18
N ALA A 139 -2.26 1.17 11.48
CA ALA A 139 -2.09 1.47 10.06
C ALA A 139 -1.74 2.94 9.86
N TRP A 140 -1.22 3.26 8.68
CA TRP A 140 -0.79 4.57 8.26
C TRP A 140 -1.49 4.96 6.97
N LEU A 141 -1.98 6.19 6.91
CA LEU A 141 -2.44 6.84 5.70
C LEU A 141 -1.27 7.65 5.13
N VAL A 142 -0.82 7.33 3.93
CA VAL A 142 0.39 7.89 3.32
C VAL A 142 0.05 8.54 1.99
N PRO A 143 -0.27 9.84 1.96
CA PRO A 143 -0.37 10.60 0.71
C PRO A 143 1.03 10.79 0.13
N PHE A 144 1.19 10.55 -1.17
CA PHE A 144 2.50 10.66 -1.82
C PHE A 144 2.42 11.17 -3.26
N ALA A 145 3.54 11.69 -3.74
CA ALA A 145 3.76 12.02 -5.14
C ALA A 145 5.07 11.39 -5.63
N LEU A 146 4.98 10.60 -6.70
CA LEU A 146 6.14 10.02 -7.35
C LEU A 146 6.95 11.09 -8.08
N PRO A 147 8.24 10.84 -8.38
CA PRO A 147 9.07 11.75 -9.17
C PRO A 147 8.47 12.09 -10.55
N THR A 148 7.59 11.23 -11.08
CA THR A 148 6.82 11.46 -12.32
C THR A 148 5.68 12.47 -12.18
N GLY A 149 5.38 12.92 -10.96
CA GLY A 149 4.24 13.78 -10.63
C GLY A 149 2.92 13.02 -10.38
N ALA A 150 2.92 11.69 -10.54
CA ALA A 150 1.75 10.86 -10.24
C ALA A 150 1.45 10.87 -8.73
N LEU A 151 0.19 11.12 -8.37
CA LEU A 151 -0.29 11.17 -6.99
C LEU A 151 -0.90 9.82 -6.58
N GLY A 152 -0.70 9.46 -5.32
CA GLY A 152 -1.32 8.28 -4.73
C GLY A 152 -1.57 8.45 -3.24
N VAL A 153 -2.41 7.57 -2.72
CA VAL A 153 -2.61 7.42 -1.28
C VAL A 153 -2.51 5.96 -0.94
N LEU A 154 -1.60 5.63 -0.01
CA LEU A 154 -1.40 4.28 0.51
C LEU A 154 -1.98 4.18 1.92
N VAL A 155 -2.82 3.17 2.18
CA VAL A 155 -3.09 2.72 3.55
C VAL A 155 -2.29 1.46 3.81
N THR A 156 -1.48 1.47 4.88
CA THR A 156 -0.69 0.29 5.24
C THR A 156 -0.48 0.05 6.73
N ASP A 157 -0.45 -1.20 7.17
CA ASP A 157 -0.01 -1.59 8.52
C ASP A 157 1.47 -1.98 8.61
N SER A 158 2.24 -1.76 7.54
CA SER A 158 3.68 -1.97 7.52
C SER A 158 4.45 -0.66 7.66
N LEU A 159 5.20 -0.55 8.74
CA LEU A 159 6.14 0.55 8.95
C LEU A 159 7.26 0.57 7.91
N VAL A 160 7.73 -0.62 7.48
CA VAL A 160 8.78 -0.75 6.46
C VAL A 160 8.29 -0.17 5.12
N ALA A 161 7.03 -0.43 4.74
CA ALA A 161 6.45 0.14 3.52
C ALA A 161 6.35 1.68 3.58
N VAL A 162 6.01 2.24 4.74
CA VAL A 162 6.01 3.71 4.95
C VAL A 162 7.41 4.30 4.74
N LEU A 163 8.43 3.71 5.38
CA LEU A 163 9.80 4.19 5.29
C LEU A 163 10.37 4.05 3.86
N ALA A 164 10.06 2.96 3.17
CA ALA A 164 10.48 2.73 1.79
C ALA A 164 9.87 3.78 0.84
N LEU A 165 8.58 4.11 1.04
CA LEU A 165 7.91 5.13 0.25
C LEU A 165 8.52 6.53 0.46
N GLN A 166 8.88 6.87 1.71
CA GLN A 166 9.51 8.16 2.05
C GLN A 166 10.87 8.38 1.37
N GLU A 167 11.59 7.33 0.97
CA GLU A 167 12.87 7.47 0.28
C GLU A 167 12.73 7.70 -1.22
N ARG A 168 11.58 7.32 -1.79
CA ARG A 168 11.35 7.31 -3.24
C ARG A 168 10.36 8.37 -3.72
N ALA A 169 9.56 8.92 -2.81
CA ALA A 169 8.48 9.83 -3.13
C ALA A 169 8.45 11.03 -2.17
N GLU A 170 7.87 12.14 -2.64
CA GLU A 170 7.41 13.19 -1.76
C GLU A 170 6.21 12.65 -0.98
N VAL A 171 6.23 12.69 0.35
CA VAL A 171 5.17 12.15 1.21
C VAL A 171 4.60 13.26 2.10
N GLY A 172 3.30 13.19 2.39
CA GLY A 172 2.65 13.97 3.44
C GLY A 172 1.83 15.15 2.94
N ALA A 173 2.01 16.32 3.56
CA ALA A 173 1.10 17.46 3.39
C ALA A 173 1.05 18.02 1.95
N GLY A 174 2.18 18.03 1.23
CA GLY A 174 2.26 18.55 -0.14
C GLY A 174 1.41 17.74 -1.14
N PRO A 175 1.60 16.41 -1.25
CA PRO A 175 0.74 15.55 -2.05
C PRO A 175 -0.72 15.57 -1.59
N LEU A 176 -0.97 15.53 -0.28
CA LEU A 176 -2.33 15.56 0.27
C LEU A 176 -3.09 16.81 -0.19
N ARG A 177 -2.49 17.99 -0.08
CA ARG A 177 -3.10 19.24 -0.51
C ARG A 177 -3.47 19.24 -1.99
N ARG A 178 -2.59 18.72 -2.86
CA ARG A 178 -2.89 18.61 -4.30
C ARG A 178 -4.09 17.71 -4.57
N ILE A 179 -4.23 16.63 -3.80
CA ILE A 179 -5.37 15.72 -3.88
C ILE A 179 -6.65 16.40 -3.41
N GLU A 180 -6.60 17.12 -2.29
CA GLU A 180 -7.73 17.91 -1.75
C GLU A 180 -8.16 19.03 -2.70
N ASP A 181 -7.21 19.64 -3.41
CA ASP A 181 -7.46 20.61 -4.49
C ASP A 181 -8.08 19.95 -5.76
N GLY A 182 -8.27 18.63 -5.75
CA GLY A 182 -9.03 17.88 -6.75
C GLY A 182 -8.20 17.13 -7.78
N ALA A 183 -6.87 17.04 -7.61
CA ALA A 183 -6.01 16.29 -8.51
C ALA A 183 -6.36 14.78 -8.48
N PRO A 184 -6.27 14.08 -9.62
CA PRO A 184 -6.49 12.64 -9.66
C PRO A 184 -5.36 11.90 -8.93
N TRP A 185 -5.72 10.79 -8.28
CA TRP A 185 -4.79 9.95 -7.53
C TRP A 185 -5.18 8.47 -7.64
N THR A 186 -4.22 7.59 -7.41
CA THR A 186 -4.42 6.13 -7.35
C THR A 186 -4.45 5.66 -5.90
N ALA A 187 -5.42 4.81 -5.56
CA ALA A 187 -5.57 4.24 -4.24
C ALA A 187 -4.74 2.96 -4.10
N TYR A 188 -4.00 2.85 -3.01
CA TYR A 188 -3.21 1.69 -2.65
C TYR A 188 -3.58 1.21 -1.25
N VAL A 189 -3.82 -0.08 -1.12
CA VAL A 189 -4.03 -0.75 0.17
C VAL A 189 -3.01 -1.85 0.31
N HIS A 190 -2.25 -1.83 1.39
CA HIS A 190 -1.20 -2.81 1.66
C HIS A 190 -1.31 -3.33 3.09
N SER A 191 -1.24 -4.64 3.30
CA SER A 191 -1.10 -5.21 4.64
C SER A 191 -0.04 -6.29 4.70
N VAL A 192 0.61 -6.42 5.85
CA VAL A 192 1.47 -7.59 6.13
C VAL A 192 0.67 -8.88 6.21
N GLY A 193 -0.65 -8.82 6.42
CA GLY A 193 -1.55 -9.97 6.40
C GLY A 193 -1.52 -10.83 7.66
N LEU A 194 -1.01 -10.29 8.76
CA LEU A 194 -0.74 -11.04 9.99
C LEU A 194 -1.41 -10.35 11.20
N PRO A 195 -2.74 -10.46 11.38
CA PRO A 195 -3.45 -9.80 12.49
C PRO A 195 -2.92 -10.28 13.86
N LEU A 196 -2.90 -9.40 14.86
CA LEU A 196 -2.47 -9.75 16.22
C LEU A 196 -3.64 -10.15 17.12
N ASP A 197 -4.84 -9.65 16.80
CA ASP A 197 -6.08 -9.91 17.54
C ASP A 197 -7.12 -10.62 16.65
N ASP A 198 -8.01 -11.38 17.28
CA ASP A 198 -9.21 -11.93 16.63
C ASP A 198 -10.33 -10.87 16.48
N GLU A 199 -11.51 -11.32 16.04
CA GLU A 199 -12.66 -10.44 15.78
C GLU A 199 -13.27 -9.85 17.06
N ASP A 200 -13.07 -10.51 18.20
CA ASP A 200 -13.52 -10.08 19.54
C ASP A 200 -12.46 -9.22 20.25
N GLY A 201 -11.32 -8.94 19.58
CA GLY A 201 -10.23 -8.14 20.11
C GLY A 201 -9.35 -8.89 21.12
N GLN A 202 -9.37 -10.22 21.12
CA GLN A 202 -8.47 -11.02 21.94
C GLN A 202 -7.16 -11.29 21.20
N PRO A 203 -6.00 -11.21 21.88
CA PRO A 203 -4.71 -11.52 21.27
C PRO A 203 -4.66 -12.98 20.80
N VAL A 204 -4.28 -13.20 19.54
CA VAL A 204 -4.08 -14.54 18.95
C VAL A 204 -2.62 -14.88 18.71
N ARG A 205 -1.73 -13.88 18.71
CA ARG A 205 -0.27 -14.05 18.55
C ARG A 205 0.50 -12.83 19.03
N ASP A 206 1.75 -13.07 19.39
CA ASP A 206 2.74 -11.99 19.55
C ASP A 206 3.18 -11.45 18.18
N ASP A 207 3.58 -10.18 18.14
CA ASP A 207 4.17 -9.60 16.94
C ASP A 207 5.60 -10.11 16.73
N VAL A 208 6.02 -10.17 15.48
CA VAL A 208 7.35 -10.66 15.08
C VAL A 208 8.12 -9.57 14.33
N PRO A 209 9.47 -9.59 14.36
CA PRO A 209 10.29 -8.60 13.67
C PRO A 209 10.05 -8.47 12.16
N TRP A 210 9.58 -9.52 11.49
CA TRP A 210 9.30 -9.49 10.05
C TRP A 210 7.98 -10.22 9.75
N PRO A 211 6.82 -9.55 9.94
CA PRO A 211 5.52 -10.20 9.83
C PRO A 211 5.18 -10.50 8.37
N CYS A 212 4.99 -11.78 8.05
CA CYS A 212 4.54 -12.23 6.73
C CYS A 212 3.26 -13.06 6.87
N GLY A 213 2.18 -12.58 6.26
CA GLY A 213 0.90 -13.29 6.17
C GLY A 213 0.71 -14.02 4.85
N THR A 214 -0.53 -14.44 4.60
CA THR A 214 -0.91 -15.03 3.31
C THR A 214 -0.79 -13.99 2.20
N ARG A 215 -0.05 -14.34 1.13
CA ARG A 215 0.10 -13.47 -0.03
C ARG A 215 -1.19 -13.41 -0.83
N PHE A 216 -1.61 -12.20 -1.13
CA PHE A 216 -2.78 -11.94 -1.95
C PHE A 216 -2.65 -10.58 -2.62
N ALA A 217 -3.06 -10.47 -3.87
CA ALA A 217 -3.08 -9.21 -4.60
C ALA A 217 -4.37 -9.12 -5.43
N GLY A 218 -4.90 -7.93 -5.58
CA GLY A 218 -6.14 -7.71 -6.31
C GLY A 218 -6.33 -6.25 -6.72
N GLU A 219 -7.17 -6.08 -7.72
CA GLU A 219 -7.52 -4.78 -8.27
C GLU A 219 -9.02 -4.57 -8.18
N LEU A 220 -9.41 -3.39 -7.70
CA LEU A 220 -10.79 -2.94 -7.72
C LEU A 220 -10.95 -1.73 -8.64
N ARG A 221 -12.19 -1.50 -9.09
CA ARG A 221 -12.58 -0.27 -9.78
C ARG A 221 -11.75 0.02 -11.05
N SER A 222 -11.42 -1.04 -11.80
CA SER A 222 -10.71 -0.96 -13.08
C SER A 222 -9.38 -0.22 -12.99
N GLY A 223 -8.52 -0.61 -12.05
CA GLY A 223 -7.12 -0.17 -11.98
C GLY A 223 -6.89 1.06 -11.12
N THR A 224 -7.95 1.58 -10.49
CA THR A 224 -7.84 2.79 -9.66
C THR A 224 -7.63 2.50 -8.18
N GLU A 225 -7.73 1.22 -7.78
CA GLU A 225 -7.55 0.78 -6.41
C GLU A 225 -6.82 -0.57 -6.36
N VAL A 226 -5.57 -0.55 -5.92
CA VAL A 226 -4.65 -1.70 -5.86
C VAL A 226 -4.57 -2.20 -4.42
N TRP A 227 -4.74 -3.51 -4.23
CA TRP A 227 -4.73 -4.16 -2.92
C TRP A 227 -3.69 -5.26 -2.88
N THR A 228 -2.77 -5.21 -1.91
CA THR A 228 -1.68 -6.19 -1.78
C THR A 228 -1.48 -6.62 -0.32
N CYS A 229 -1.17 -7.90 -0.09
CA CYS A 229 -1.12 -8.49 1.24
C CYS A 229 0.02 -9.52 1.36
N GLY A 230 0.53 -9.72 2.58
CA GLY A 230 1.35 -10.89 2.92
C GLY A 230 2.87 -10.64 2.97
N SER A 231 3.31 -9.38 3.00
CA SER A 231 4.73 -9.01 3.12
C SER A 231 4.90 -7.66 3.84
N PRO A 232 6.04 -7.41 4.51
CA PRO A 232 6.37 -6.08 5.05
C PRO A 232 6.63 -5.02 3.98
N VAL A 233 7.09 -5.39 2.80
CA VAL A 233 7.20 -4.46 1.66
C VAL A 233 5.96 -4.55 0.79
N ALA A 234 5.42 -3.40 0.36
CA ALA A 234 4.38 -3.44 -0.66
C ALA A 234 5.00 -3.88 -1.98
N TRP A 235 4.45 -4.95 -2.54
CA TRP A 235 4.85 -5.56 -3.80
C TRP A 235 3.65 -5.60 -4.76
N ALA A 236 3.95 -5.69 -6.05
CA ALA A 236 2.99 -5.88 -7.14
C ALA A 236 2.89 -7.36 -7.54
#